data_AF-A0AAW9L397-F1
#
_entry.id   AF-A0AAW9L397-F1
#
_cell.length_a   1.000
_cell.length_b   1.000
_cell.length_c   1.000
_cell.angle_alpha   90.00
_cell.angle_beta   90.00
_cell.angle_gamma   90.00
#
_symmetry.space_group_name_H-M   'P 1'
#
loop_
_entity.id
_entity.type
_entity.pdbx_description
1 polymer ?
#
loop_
_entity_poly.entity_id
_entity_poly.type
_entity_poly.pdbx_seq_one_letter_code
_entity_poly.pdbx_strand_id
1 'polypeptide(L)'
;MLYRKDLVREAGYSDSDFKSWQTDSMTWQKFSNVVKESLEANSDKDYQGYNFQAAAYGGLSCCDFVEWMSSWGGAYFGGFDNLFGPIGDREITVTEQPVVDSINMVKHFINGGNPGGKFGDYAGNISPNAVVQYKEESSRKPFQSGNVMFHRNWPYAINAAAPKYGDDLGVMPLPYAVSESESKYDNIGGISSALGGWHLTLNPNASDKKLDAAKQIFQAITTEEAQLSLFELGGWIPPVPDMVASDEAKNLDTIGPYVDSLKVAGENAVPRPVTVVWPQQSSQISKEVNGSLQGNKGAKKAMSDLEKSLEQIESSV
;
A
#
# COMPACT_ATOMS: atom_id res chain seq x y z
N MET A 1 0.83 -0.75 7.40
CA MET A 1 0.89 -2.21 7.64
C MET A 1 0.21 -2.51 8.97
N LEU A 2 -0.79 -3.39 9.00
CA LEU A 2 -1.37 -3.92 10.25
C LEU A 2 -0.61 -5.18 10.67
N TYR A 3 -0.46 -5.43 11.96
CA TYR A 3 0.19 -6.64 12.45
C TYR A 3 -0.30 -7.09 13.84
N ARG A 4 -0.06 -8.37 14.17
CA ARG A 4 -0.45 -9.01 15.44
C ARG A 4 0.70 -8.95 16.45
N LYS A 5 0.66 -8.00 17.38
CA LYS A 5 1.69 -7.84 18.42
C LYS A 5 1.85 -9.10 19.26
N ASP A 6 0.75 -9.77 19.62
CA ASP A 6 0.79 -11.01 20.40
C ASP A 6 1.65 -12.09 19.73
N LEU A 7 1.43 -12.35 18.43
CA LEU A 7 2.20 -13.36 17.69
C LEU A 7 3.66 -12.94 17.50
N VAL A 8 3.90 -11.64 17.29
CA VAL A 8 5.25 -11.10 17.12
C VAL A 8 6.03 -11.09 18.45
N ARG A 9 5.34 -10.96 19.61
CA ARG A 9 5.97 -11.12 20.94
C ARG A 9 6.52 -12.52 21.15
N GLU A 10 5.88 -13.56 20.60
CA GLU A 10 6.38 -14.94 20.70
C GLU A 10 7.76 -15.10 20.03
N ALA A 11 8.08 -14.28 19.03
CA ALA A 11 9.40 -14.22 18.41
C ALA A 11 10.42 -13.37 19.19
N GLY A 12 10.06 -12.84 20.36
CA GLY A 12 10.97 -12.10 21.24
C GLY A 12 10.96 -10.57 21.07
N TYR A 13 10.08 -10.04 20.22
CA TYR A 13 9.87 -8.60 20.11
C TYR A 13 9.01 -8.07 21.26
N SER A 14 9.18 -6.79 21.57
CA SER A 14 8.64 -6.17 22.78
C SER A 14 7.86 -4.88 22.48
N ASP A 15 7.20 -4.34 23.50
CA ASP A 15 6.48 -3.07 23.35
C ASP A 15 7.41 -1.89 22.99
N SER A 16 8.71 -1.96 23.32
CA SER A 16 9.67 -0.96 22.84
C SER A 16 9.90 -1.04 21.34
N ASP A 17 9.91 -2.25 20.76
CA ASP A 17 10.00 -2.44 19.31
C ASP A 17 8.75 -1.89 18.64
N PHE A 18 7.56 -2.25 19.15
CA PHE A 18 6.29 -1.80 18.61
C PHE A 18 6.13 -0.29 18.67
N LYS A 19 6.59 0.35 19.75
CA LYS A 19 6.59 1.80 19.86
C LYS A 19 7.50 2.46 18.81
N SER A 20 8.68 1.90 18.54
CA SER A 20 9.54 2.40 17.47
C SER A 20 8.88 2.21 16.10
N TRP A 21 8.30 1.04 15.83
CA TRP A 21 7.69 0.75 14.52
C TRP A 21 6.47 1.60 14.21
N GLN A 22 5.84 2.25 15.20
CA GLN A 22 4.72 3.17 14.95
C GLN A 22 5.12 4.32 14.02
N THR A 23 6.35 4.81 14.09
CA THR A 23 6.81 5.94 13.26
C THR A 23 8.06 5.61 12.46
N ASP A 24 8.91 4.72 12.98
CA ASP A 24 10.16 4.33 12.33
C ASP A 24 9.91 3.12 11.43
N SER A 25 9.87 3.36 10.13
CA SER A 25 9.82 2.27 9.16
C SER A 25 11.11 1.43 9.20
N MET A 26 11.01 0.22 8.65
CA MET A 26 12.13 -0.71 8.53
C MET A 26 12.35 -1.07 7.06
N THR A 27 13.47 -1.71 6.77
CA THR A 27 13.71 -2.23 5.43
C THR A 27 12.84 -3.45 5.14
N TRP A 28 12.53 -3.70 3.86
CA TRP A 28 11.86 -4.94 3.43
C TRP A 28 12.62 -6.20 3.85
N GLN A 29 13.96 -6.12 3.89
CA GLN A 29 14.80 -7.18 4.43
C GLN A 29 14.49 -7.47 5.89
N LYS A 30 14.57 -6.45 6.76
CA LYS A 30 14.27 -6.58 8.19
C LYS A 30 12.84 -7.06 8.41
N PHE A 31 11.87 -6.46 7.70
CA PHE A 31 10.48 -6.87 7.75
C PHE A 31 10.31 -8.36 7.42
N SER A 32 10.92 -8.85 6.33
CA SER A 32 10.78 -10.25 5.94
C SER A 32 11.30 -11.21 7.02
N ASN A 33 12.41 -10.86 7.67
CA ASN A 33 12.97 -11.65 8.76
C ASN A 33 12.08 -11.62 10.01
N VAL A 34 11.53 -10.47 10.38
CA VAL A 34 10.54 -10.35 11.49
C VAL A 34 9.34 -11.27 11.23
N VAL A 35 8.80 -11.27 10.00
CA VAL A 35 7.66 -12.12 9.63
C VAL A 35 8.04 -13.59 9.75
N LYS A 36 9.24 -13.97 9.28
CA LYS A 36 9.72 -15.34 9.29
C LYS A 36 9.97 -15.86 10.71
N GLU A 37 10.62 -15.07 11.55
CA GLU A 37 10.85 -15.38 12.96
C GLU A 37 9.52 -15.54 13.71
N SER A 38 8.54 -14.67 13.42
CA SER A 38 7.18 -14.78 13.97
C SER A 38 6.50 -16.09 13.57
N LEU A 39 6.59 -16.49 12.29
CA LEU A 39 6.07 -17.78 11.81
C LEU A 39 6.73 -18.98 12.50
N GLU A 40 8.04 -18.93 12.72
CA GLU A 40 8.79 -20.02 13.35
C GLU A 40 8.47 -20.15 14.84
N ALA A 41 8.34 -19.02 15.54
CA ALA A 41 7.94 -18.98 16.94
C ALA A 41 6.52 -19.54 17.17
N ASN A 42 5.62 -19.36 16.19
CA ASN A 42 4.23 -19.81 16.24
C ASN A 42 3.97 -21.05 15.35
N SER A 43 4.97 -21.92 15.19
CA SER A 43 4.93 -23.04 14.24
C SER A 43 3.97 -24.18 14.62
N ASP A 44 3.35 -24.11 15.80
CA ASP A 44 2.28 -25.01 16.23
C ASP A 44 0.94 -24.76 15.51
N LYS A 45 0.81 -23.61 14.83
CA LYS A 45 -0.38 -23.20 14.09
C LYS A 45 -0.05 -22.84 12.64
N ASP A 46 -1.03 -23.04 11.76
CA ASP A 46 -0.92 -22.75 10.33
C ASP A 46 -1.23 -21.26 10.02
N TYR A 47 -0.38 -20.37 10.54
CA TYR A 47 -0.49 -18.94 10.26
C TYR A 47 0.11 -18.57 8.91
N GLN A 48 -0.48 -17.56 8.28
CA GLN A 48 0.10 -16.87 7.12
C GLN A 48 0.94 -15.68 7.61
N GLY A 49 2.14 -15.51 7.07
CA GLY A 49 3.04 -14.44 7.51
C GLY A 49 2.55 -13.07 7.07
N TYR A 50 2.44 -12.85 5.77
CA TYR A 50 2.14 -11.54 5.20
C TYR A 50 1.13 -11.61 4.04
N ASN A 51 -0.01 -10.93 4.18
CA ASN A 51 -1.02 -10.79 3.13
C ASN A 51 -1.17 -9.36 2.60
N PHE A 52 -1.43 -9.25 1.30
CA PHE A 52 -1.59 -8.01 0.54
C PHE A 52 -2.51 -8.23 -0.67
N GLN A 53 -2.74 -7.19 -1.49
CA GLN A 53 -3.68 -7.24 -2.61
C GLN A 53 -2.92 -7.35 -3.95
N ALA A 54 -2.84 -8.57 -4.49
CA ALA A 54 -2.14 -8.80 -5.75
C ALA A 54 -3.00 -9.39 -6.87
N ALA A 55 -4.33 -9.33 -6.77
CA ALA A 55 -5.21 -9.60 -7.91
C ALA A 55 -4.91 -8.66 -9.10
N ALA A 56 -5.23 -9.09 -10.32
CA ALA A 56 -5.16 -8.23 -11.51
C ALA A 56 -6.34 -7.24 -11.52
N TYR A 57 -6.20 -6.11 -10.84
CA TYR A 57 -7.18 -5.01 -10.78
C TYR A 57 -6.51 -3.68 -10.40
N GLY A 58 -7.31 -2.62 -10.30
CA GLY A 58 -6.86 -1.28 -9.96
C GLY A 58 -6.03 -1.20 -8.67
N GLY A 59 -6.33 -1.95 -7.62
CA GLY A 59 -5.56 -1.89 -6.36
C GLY A 59 -4.12 -2.36 -6.51
N LEU A 60 -3.83 -3.33 -7.38
CA LEU A 60 -2.45 -3.74 -7.65
C LEU A 60 -1.68 -2.64 -8.38
N SER A 61 -2.26 -2.03 -9.43
CA SER A 61 -1.59 -1.03 -10.26
C SER A 61 -1.54 0.37 -9.65
N CYS A 62 -2.54 0.78 -8.89
CA CYS A 62 -2.51 2.09 -8.25
C CYS A 62 -1.68 2.10 -6.98
N CYS A 63 -1.55 0.94 -6.34
CA CYS A 63 -1.37 0.95 -4.90
C CYS A 63 -0.30 -0.04 -4.44
N ASP A 64 -0.56 -1.35 -4.36
CA ASP A 64 0.46 -2.30 -3.87
C ASP A 64 1.75 -2.24 -4.69
N PHE A 65 1.63 -2.21 -6.03
CA PHE A 65 2.82 -2.14 -6.88
C PHE A 65 3.52 -0.79 -6.80
N VAL A 66 2.80 0.32 -6.65
CA VAL A 66 3.40 1.64 -6.45
C VAL A 66 4.24 1.65 -5.18
N GLU A 67 3.71 1.11 -4.08
CA GLU A 67 4.42 1.07 -2.80
C GLU A 67 5.71 0.24 -2.90
N TRP A 68 5.65 -0.94 -3.52
CA TRP A 68 6.85 -1.76 -3.71
C TRP A 68 7.85 -1.07 -4.63
N MET A 69 7.41 -0.64 -5.81
CA MET A 69 8.24 -0.04 -6.84
C MET A 69 8.91 1.24 -6.35
N SER A 70 8.14 2.16 -5.77
CA SER A 70 8.66 3.44 -5.27
C SER A 70 9.58 3.27 -4.08
N SER A 71 9.32 2.31 -3.20
CA SER A 71 10.24 2.01 -2.09
C SER A 71 11.61 1.48 -2.54
N TRP A 72 11.71 0.98 -3.78
CA TRP A 72 12.95 0.55 -4.44
C TRP A 72 13.63 1.67 -5.26
N GLY A 73 13.05 2.87 -5.32
CA GLY A 73 13.56 3.96 -6.16
C GLY A 73 12.99 3.95 -7.59
N GLY A 74 12.01 3.09 -7.88
CA GLY A 74 11.42 2.95 -9.21
C GLY A 74 10.14 3.77 -9.39
N ALA A 75 9.74 3.99 -10.64
CA ALA A 75 8.51 4.71 -10.98
C ALA A 75 7.90 4.21 -12.29
N TYR A 76 6.63 4.59 -12.56
CA TYR A 76 6.00 4.34 -13.86
C TYR A 76 6.50 5.27 -14.95
N PHE A 77 6.60 6.56 -14.62
CA PHE A 77 6.93 7.63 -15.54
C PHE A 77 8.00 8.59 -14.96
N GLY A 78 8.94 8.08 -14.18
CA GLY A 78 9.87 8.90 -13.39
C GLY A 78 9.20 9.65 -12.22
N GLY A 79 9.75 10.81 -11.85
CA GLY A 79 9.33 11.61 -10.69
C GLY A 79 7.91 12.17 -10.78
N PHE A 80 7.46 12.81 -9.70
CA PHE A 80 6.07 13.27 -9.53
C PHE A 80 5.60 14.25 -10.60
N ASP A 81 6.50 15.05 -11.17
CA ASP A 81 6.20 16.05 -12.20
C ASP A 81 5.55 15.42 -13.45
N ASN A 82 5.87 14.15 -13.74
CA ASN A 82 5.31 13.42 -14.88
C ASN A 82 3.95 12.77 -14.59
N LEU A 83 3.46 12.79 -13.35
CA LEU A 83 2.19 12.13 -13.02
C LEU A 83 0.99 12.82 -13.67
N PHE A 84 1.09 14.12 -13.98
CA PHE A 84 -0.01 14.94 -14.50
C PHE A 84 0.00 15.09 -16.04
N GLY A 85 0.96 14.48 -16.74
CA GLY A 85 1.13 14.65 -18.18
C GLY A 85 2.26 15.62 -18.53
N PRO A 86 2.30 16.14 -19.76
CA PRO A 86 1.37 15.84 -20.86
C PRO A 86 1.52 14.38 -21.34
N ILE A 87 0.42 13.76 -21.74
CA ILE A 87 0.43 12.39 -22.32
C ILE A 87 1.26 12.43 -23.60
N GLY A 88 2.15 11.45 -23.78
CA GLY A 88 3.03 11.33 -24.95
C GLY A 88 4.47 11.80 -24.70
N ASP A 89 4.69 12.75 -23.78
CA ASP A 89 6.03 13.30 -23.52
C ASP A 89 6.70 12.68 -22.27
N ARG A 90 5.97 11.83 -21.55
CA ARG A 90 6.45 11.22 -20.30
C ARG A 90 7.36 10.04 -20.60
N GLU A 91 8.56 10.05 -20.04
CA GLU A 91 9.47 8.92 -20.10
C GLU A 91 8.85 7.70 -19.40
N ILE A 92 8.75 6.56 -20.08
CA ILE A 92 8.28 5.29 -19.50
C ILE A 92 9.47 4.61 -18.81
N THR A 93 9.38 4.37 -17.50
CA THR A 93 10.52 3.92 -16.68
C THR A 93 10.33 2.51 -16.08
N VAL A 94 9.29 1.79 -16.51
CA VAL A 94 8.89 0.49 -15.92
C VAL A 94 9.90 -0.64 -16.13
N THR A 95 10.84 -0.49 -17.08
CA THR A 95 11.88 -1.47 -17.37
C THR A 95 13.15 -1.29 -16.54
N GLU A 96 13.23 -0.24 -15.73
CA GLU A 96 14.38 0.02 -14.87
C GLU A 96 14.58 -1.06 -13.80
N GLN A 97 15.83 -1.26 -13.39
CA GLN A 97 16.19 -2.34 -12.47
C GLN A 97 15.50 -2.26 -11.09
N PRO A 98 15.30 -1.07 -10.46
CA PRO A 98 14.46 -0.92 -9.27
C PRO A 98 13.06 -1.52 -9.39
N VAL A 99 12.40 -1.32 -10.55
CA VAL A 99 11.05 -1.83 -10.81
C VAL A 99 11.08 -3.35 -10.89
N VAL A 100 12.04 -3.91 -11.62
CA VAL A 100 12.25 -5.35 -11.74
C VAL A 100 12.57 -6.00 -10.39
N ASP A 101 13.39 -5.35 -9.56
CA ASP A 101 13.77 -5.84 -8.24
C ASP A 101 12.59 -5.85 -7.27
N SER A 102 11.74 -4.82 -7.31
CA SER A 102 10.52 -4.79 -6.49
C SER A 102 9.59 -5.98 -6.77
N ILE A 103 9.42 -6.36 -8.04
CA ILE A 103 8.62 -7.53 -8.43
C ILE A 103 9.30 -8.82 -7.97
N ASN A 104 10.62 -8.95 -8.14
CA ASN A 104 11.34 -10.15 -7.72
C ASN A 104 11.36 -10.33 -6.20
N MET A 105 11.42 -9.24 -5.42
CA MET A 105 11.27 -9.27 -3.97
C MET A 105 9.92 -9.87 -3.57
N VAL A 106 8.82 -9.40 -4.16
CA VAL A 106 7.48 -9.91 -3.84
C VAL A 106 7.32 -11.37 -4.28
N LYS A 107 7.92 -11.76 -5.41
CA LYS A 107 7.98 -13.17 -5.82
C LYS A 107 8.74 -14.02 -4.79
N HIS A 108 9.86 -13.51 -4.27
CA HIS A 108 10.61 -14.18 -3.21
C HIS A 108 9.76 -14.38 -1.95
N PHE A 109 8.98 -13.38 -1.55
CA PHE A 109 8.04 -13.52 -0.43
C PHE A 109 6.97 -14.58 -0.67
N ILE A 110 6.48 -14.72 -1.90
CA ILE A 110 5.42 -15.68 -2.25
C ILE A 110 5.94 -17.13 -2.37
N ASN A 111 7.08 -17.34 -3.04
CA ASN A 111 7.53 -18.68 -3.44
C ASN A 111 9.00 -18.99 -3.14
N GLY A 112 9.70 -18.10 -2.44
CA GLY A 112 11.10 -18.29 -2.06
C GLY A 112 12.09 -18.20 -3.22
N GLY A 113 11.63 -17.90 -4.44
CA GLY A 113 12.50 -17.74 -5.60
C GLY A 113 13.48 -16.59 -5.40
N ASN A 114 14.78 -16.82 -5.60
CA ASN A 114 15.83 -15.81 -5.47
C ASN A 114 16.58 -15.64 -6.81
N PRO A 115 15.96 -15.02 -7.83
CA PRO A 115 16.59 -14.86 -9.13
C PRO A 115 17.86 -14.02 -9.02
N GLY A 116 19.00 -14.60 -9.39
CA GLY A 116 20.30 -13.92 -9.36
C GLY A 116 20.92 -13.74 -7.96
N GLY A 117 20.34 -14.33 -6.91
CA GLY A 117 20.91 -14.34 -5.56
C GLY A 117 20.71 -13.07 -4.73
N LYS A 118 20.13 -12.01 -5.31
CA LYS A 118 20.00 -10.67 -4.69
C LYS A 118 19.21 -10.64 -3.37
N PHE A 119 18.32 -11.61 -3.14
CA PHE A 119 17.47 -11.70 -1.95
C PHE A 119 17.94 -12.78 -0.97
N GLY A 120 19.23 -13.14 -0.97
CA GLY A 120 19.76 -14.23 -0.14
C GLY A 120 19.68 -13.98 1.37
N ASP A 121 19.56 -12.72 1.75
CA ASP A 121 19.47 -12.19 3.11
C ASP A 121 18.06 -11.68 3.47
N TYR A 122 17.08 -11.92 2.59
CA TYR A 122 15.66 -11.74 2.81
C TYR A 122 15.03 -13.09 3.15
N ALA A 123 13.99 -13.10 3.97
CA ALA A 123 13.19 -14.30 4.15
C ALA A 123 12.21 -14.48 3.00
N GLY A 124 12.16 -15.69 2.45
CA GLY A 124 11.20 -16.10 1.43
C GLY A 124 10.08 -16.98 1.99
N ASN A 125 9.06 -17.25 1.17
CA ASN A 125 7.89 -18.07 1.55
C ASN A 125 7.14 -17.55 2.80
N ILE A 126 7.08 -16.24 2.95
CA ILE A 126 6.36 -15.58 4.05
C ILE A 126 4.92 -15.19 3.68
N SER A 127 4.57 -15.27 2.39
CA SER A 127 3.24 -14.94 1.86
C SER A 127 2.64 -16.14 1.12
N PRO A 128 1.35 -16.44 1.30
CA PRO A 128 0.72 -17.56 0.62
C PRO A 128 0.54 -17.26 -0.88
N ASN A 129 0.59 -18.28 -1.73
CA ASN A 129 0.32 -18.13 -3.18
C ASN A 129 -1.04 -17.46 -3.48
N ALA A 130 -2.02 -17.59 -2.58
CA ALA A 130 -3.35 -17.01 -2.74
C ALA A 130 -3.38 -15.47 -2.83
N VAL A 131 -2.32 -14.76 -2.39
CA VAL A 131 -2.28 -13.28 -2.45
C VAL A 131 -2.47 -12.72 -3.87
N VAL A 132 -2.06 -13.47 -4.90
CA VAL A 132 -2.25 -13.09 -6.32
C VAL A 132 -3.71 -13.10 -6.78
N GLN A 133 -4.62 -13.56 -5.92
CA GLN A 133 -6.07 -13.53 -6.12
C GLN A 133 -6.78 -12.58 -5.15
N TYR A 134 -6.04 -11.96 -4.23
CA TYR A 134 -6.63 -11.11 -3.20
C TYR A 134 -6.82 -9.66 -3.64
N LYS A 135 -7.96 -9.14 -3.21
CA LYS A 135 -8.34 -7.72 -3.17
C LYS A 135 -8.46 -7.33 -1.68
N GLU A 136 -8.90 -6.11 -1.41
CA GLU A 136 -8.96 -5.54 -0.06
C GLU A 136 -9.72 -6.46 0.90
N GLU A 137 -10.96 -6.82 0.57
CA GLU A 137 -11.80 -7.66 1.44
C GLU A 137 -11.32 -9.12 1.55
N SER A 138 -10.85 -9.72 0.45
CA SER A 138 -10.42 -11.13 0.47
C SER A 138 -9.09 -11.35 1.17
N SER A 139 -8.26 -10.30 1.29
CA SER A 139 -7.06 -10.32 2.15
C SER A 139 -7.34 -9.87 3.59
N ARG A 140 -8.27 -8.93 3.80
CA ARG A 140 -8.68 -8.46 5.14
C ARG A 140 -9.35 -9.54 5.97
N LYS A 141 -10.25 -10.33 5.38
CA LYS A 141 -11.00 -11.36 6.10
C LYS A 141 -10.07 -12.39 6.79
N PRO A 142 -9.08 -13.00 6.13
CA PRO A 142 -8.09 -13.86 6.79
C PRO A 142 -7.36 -13.17 7.95
N PHE A 143 -6.95 -11.91 7.77
CA PHE A 143 -6.30 -11.14 8.82
C PHE A 143 -7.23 -10.92 10.00
N GLN A 144 -8.48 -10.47 9.79
CA GLN A 144 -9.47 -10.29 10.85
C GLN A 144 -9.89 -11.62 11.50
N SER A 145 -9.82 -12.74 10.78
CA SER A 145 -10.09 -14.07 11.34
C SER A 145 -8.98 -14.56 12.28
N GLY A 146 -7.81 -13.92 12.27
CA GLY A 146 -6.68 -14.25 13.14
C GLY A 146 -5.65 -15.17 12.49
N ASN A 147 -5.77 -15.43 11.18
CA ASN A 147 -4.93 -16.40 10.46
C ASN A 147 -3.67 -15.77 9.86
N VAL A 148 -3.49 -14.45 9.98
CA VAL A 148 -2.42 -13.70 9.31
C VAL A 148 -1.70 -12.83 10.32
N MET A 149 -0.38 -12.83 10.30
CA MET A 149 0.45 -12.04 11.21
C MET A 149 0.57 -10.58 10.78
N PHE A 150 0.82 -10.33 9.49
CA PHE A 150 1.00 -9.00 8.90
C PHE A 150 0.08 -8.80 7.69
N HIS A 151 -0.49 -7.60 7.58
CA HIS A 151 -1.44 -7.30 6.53
C HIS A 151 -1.31 -5.87 6.01
N ARG A 152 -1.00 -5.74 4.71
CA ARG A 152 -1.09 -4.45 4.01
C ARG A 152 -2.54 -4.21 3.65
N ASN A 153 -3.11 -3.11 4.10
CA ASN A 153 -4.44 -2.65 3.69
C ASN A 153 -4.59 -1.15 4.01
N TRP A 154 -5.71 -0.59 3.57
CA TRP A 154 -6.14 0.77 3.87
C TRP A 154 -6.57 0.95 5.33
N PRO A 155 -6.63 2.19 5.84
CA PRO A 155 -6.89 2.47 7.25
C PRO A 155 -8.25 1.94 7.77
N TYR A 156 -9.28 1.79 6.93
CA TYR A 156 -10.55 1.16 7.34
C TYR A 156 -10.38 -0.26 7.93
N ALA A 157 -9.30 -0.97 7.54
CA ALA A 157 -9.01 -2.28 8.08
C ALA A 157 -8.65 -2.25 9.58
N ILE A 158 -8.21 -1.09 10.09
CA ILE A 158 -7.96 -0.88 11.53
C ILE A 158 -9.27 -0.98 12.28
N ASN A 159 -10.29 -0.21 11.89
CA ASN A 159 -11.62 -0.23 12.53
C ASN A 159 -12.27 -1.63 12.42
N ALA A 160 -11.97 -2.37 11.36
CA ALA A 160 -12.46 -3.74 11.22
C ALA A 160 -11.74 -4.74 12.15
N ALA A 161 -10.46 -4.51 12.48
CA ALA A 161 -9.62 -5.43 13.24
C ALA A 161 -9.53 -5.09 14.75
N ALA A 162 -9.54 -3.81 15.09
CA ALA A 162 -9.37 -3.30 16.45
C ALA A 162 -10.39 -3.88 17.45
N PRO A 163 -11.70 -4.04 17.13
CA PRO A 163 -12.65 -4.65 18.07
C PRO A 163 -12.31 -6.09 18.47
N LYS A 164 -11.54 -6.81 17.65
CA LYS A 164 -11.13 -8.19 17.94
C LYS A 164 -9.79 -8.25 18.66
N TYR A 165 -8.84 -7.41 18.27
CA TYR A 165 -7.46 -7.52 18.71
C TYR A 165 -7.11 -6.58 19.85
N GLY A 166 -7.85 -5.48 20.04
CA GLY A 166 -7.54 -4.47 21.06
C GLY A 166 -6.07 -4.08 21.02
N ASP A 167 -5.41 -4.16 22.17
CA ASP A 167 -4.00 -3.80 22.34
C ASP A 167 -3.02 -4.70 21.55
N ASP A 168 -3.46 -5.84 21.05
CA ASP A 168 -2.64 -6.73 20.22
C ASP A 168 -2.62 -6.34 18.74
N LEU A 169 -3.43 -5.37 18.31
CA LEU A 169 -3.31 -4.80 16.97
C LEU A 169 -2.23 -3.72 16.93
N GLY A 170 -1.20 -3.94 16.11
CA GLY A 170 -0.20 -2.96 15.75
C GLY A 170 -0.45 -2.39 14.36
N VAL A 171 -0.03 -1.14 14.17
CA VAL A 171 0.03 -0.47 12.86
C VAL A 171 1.39 0.19 12.75
N MET A 172 2.01 0.07 11.58
CA MET A 172 3.31 0.66 11.27
C MET A 172 3.33 1.19 9.82
N PRO A 173 4.23 2.14 9.49
CA PRO A 173 4.49 2.52 8.09
C PRO A 173 4.92 1.32 7.25
N LEU A 174 4.77 1.42 5.93
CA LEU A 174 5.22 0.36 5.04
C LEU A 174 6.76 0.29 4.99
N PRO A 175 7.35 -0.92 4.93
CA PRO A 175 8.79 -1.07 4.80
C PRO A 175 9.34 -0.46 3.50
N TYR A 176 10.64 -0.18 3.47
CA TYR A 176 11.32 0.38 2.30
C TYR A 176 12.54 -0.42 1.84
N ALA A 177 13.07 -0.19 0.63
CA ALA A 177 14.27 -0.88 0.14
C ALA A 177 15.48 0.05 0.04
N VAL A 178 15.28 1.26 -0.47
CA VAL A 178 16.32 2.29 -0.58
C VAL A 178 15.81 3.58 0.04
N SER A 179 16.71 4.46 0.50
CA SER A 179 16.35 5.80 0.93
C SER A 179 15.99 6.69 -0.26
N GLU A 180 15.30 7.80 -0.01
CA GLU A 180 15.01 8.80 -1.06
C GLU A 180 16.31 9.34 -1.70
N SER A 181 17.37 9.54 -0.91
CA SER A 181 18.67 10.00 -1.42
C SER A 181 19.38 9.01 -2.36
N GLU A 182 18.97 7.74 -2.37
CA GLU A 182 19.50 6.71 -3.27
C GLU A 182 18.66 6.58 -4.55
N SER A 183 17.50 7.23 -4.62
CA SER A 183 16.63 7.26 -5.79
C SER A 183 17.15 8.21 -6.86
N LYS A 184 16.89 7.87 -8.12
CA LYS A 184 17.10 8.75 -9.28
C LYS A 184 16.05 9.87 -9.36
N TYR A 185 14.89 9.67 -8.74
CA TYR A 185 13.72 10.52 -8.84
C TYR A 185 13.40 11.16 -7.49
N ASP A 186 13.10 12.46 -7.52
CA ASP A 186 12.65 13.22 -6.35
C ASP A 186 11.32 12.65 -5.81
N ASN A 187 11.16 12.62 -4.48
CA ASN A 187 9.98 12.09 -3.78
C ASN A 187 9.71 10.59 -4.04
N ILE A 188 10.73 9.83 -4.43
CA ILE A 188 10.69 8.38 -4.63
C ILE A 188 11.80 7.74 -3.82
N GLY A 189 11.56 6.55 -3.27
CA GLY A 189 12.42 5.93 -2.26
C GLY A 189 11.91 6.22 -0.84
N GLY A 190 12.51 5.57 0.15
CA GLY A 190 12.05 5.62 1.53
C GLY A 190 10.66 4.99 1.69
N ILE A 191 9.92 5.47 2.69
CA ILE A 191 8.54 5.03 2.93
C ILE A 191 7.71 5.44 1.71
N SER A 192 6.93 4.50 1.16
CA SER A 192 6.03 4.79 0.06
C SER A 192 4.68 4.18 0.39
N SER A 193 3.68 5.04 0.57
CA SER A 193 2.28 4.64 0.77
C SER A 193 1.46 5.10 -0.42
N ALA A 194 0.61 4.26 -1.00
CA ALA A 194 -0.18 4.70 -2.14
C ALA A 194 -1.18 5.80 -1.73
N LEU A 195 -1.19 6.92 -2.45
CA LEU A 195 -2.23 7.94 -2.25
C LEU A 195 -3.56 7.39 -2.80
N GLY A 196 -4.46 7.12 -1.88
CA GLY A 196 -5.83 6.72 -2.16
C GLY A 196 -6.84 7.80 -1.77
N GLY A 197 -8.06 7.35 -1.46
CA GLY A 197 -9.14 8.22 -1.00
C GLY A 197 -10.29 8.33 -1.99
N TRP A 198 -11.34 8.99 -1.53
CA TRP A 198 -12.57 9.17 -2.27
C TRP A 198 -12.95 10.65 -2.25
N HIS A 199 -13.31 11.18 -3.42
CA HIS A 199 -13.82 12.53 -3.56
C HIS A 199 -15.31 12.47 -3.90
N LEU A 200 -16.08 13.38 -3.32
CA LEU A 200 -17.44 13.64 -3.80
C LEU A 200 -17.39 14.72 -4.87
N THR A 201 -18.09 14.47 -5.99
CA THR A 201 -18.17 15.39 -7.12
C THR A 201 -19.62 15.68 -7.48
N LEU A 202 -19.87 16.84 -8.09
CA LEU A 202 -21.20 17.24 -8.57
C LEU A 202 -21.34 16.93 -10.04
N ASN A 203 -22.45 16.31 -10.43
CA ASN A 203 -22.83 16.22 -11.83
C ASN A 203 -23.32 17.60 -12.29
N PRO A 204 -22.61 18.27 -13.24
CA PRO A 204 -22.99 19.60 -13.69
C PRO A 204 -24.32 19.63 -14.44
N ASN A 205 -24.86 18.47 -14.84
CA ASN A 205 -26.13 18.34 -15.54
C ASN A 205 -27.33 18.11 -14.59
N ALA A 206 -27.13 18.16 -13.27
CA ALA A 206 -28.22 18.03 -12.31
C ALA A 206 -29.11 19.29 -12.28
N SER A 207 -30.37 19.16 -11.87
CA SER A 207 -31.26 20.32 -11.70
C SER A 207 -30.78 21.22 -10.56
N ASP A 208 -31.10 22.53 -10.61
CA ASP A 208 -30.70 23.51 -9.59
C ASP A 208 -31.06 23.06 -8.17
N LYS A 209 -32.27 22.52 -7.98
CA LYS A 209 -32.71 21.96 -6.70
C LYS A 209 -31.78 20.85 -6.17
N LYS A 210 -31.29 19.98 -7.06
CA LYS A 210 -30.36 18.90 -6.69
C LYS A 210 -28.95 19.45 -6.42
N LEU A 211 -28.52 20.46 -7.18
CA LEU A 211 -27.25 21.13 -6.95
C LEU A 211 -27.23 21.80 -5.57
N ASP A 212 -28.30 22.50 -5.17
CA ASP A 212 -28.37 23.16 -3.86
C ASP A 212 -28.44 22.15 -2.70
N ALA A 213 -29.15 21.04 -2.87
CA ALA A 213 -29.16 19.96 -1.88
C ALA A 213 -27.77 19.33 -1.72
N ALA A 214 -27.05 19.10 -2.82
CA ALA A 214 -25.72 18.50 -2.78
C ALA A 214 -24.67 19.42 -2.13
N LYS A 215 -24.77 20.75 -2.33
CA LYS A 215 -23.91 21.72 -1.61
C LYS A 215 -24.07 21.63 -0.09
N GLN A 216 -25.30 21.43 0.40
CA GLN A 216 -25.55 21.26 1.85
C GLN A 216 -24.89 19.98 2.38
N ILE A 217 -24.90 18.89 1.61
CA ILE A 217 -24.18 17.66 1.96
C ILE A 217 -22.67 17.93 2.05
N PHE A 218 -22.11 18.64 1.06
CA PHE A 218 -20.69 18.97 1.06
C PHE A 218 -20.30 19.79 2.28
N GLN A 219 -21.08 20.81 2.63
CA GLN A 219 -20.84 21.61 3.84
C GLN A 219 -20.90 20.75 5.11
N ALA A 220 -21.87 19.85 5.22
CA ALA A 220 -22.03 19.00 6.40
C ALA A 220 -20.85 18.04 6.60
N ILE A 221 -20.38 17.36 5.54
CA ILE A 221 -19.29 16.38 5.64
C ILE A 221 -17.91 17.02 5.79
N THR A 222 -17.77 18.32 5.48
CA THR A 222 -16.49 19.05 5.62
C THR A 222 -16.30 19.66 7.00
N THR A 223 -17.27 19.52 7.90
CA THR A 223 -17.09 19.94 9.30
C THR A 223 -16.09 19.04 10.00
N GLU A 224 -15.35 19.59 10.96
CA GLU A 224 -14.39 18.84 11.77
C GLU A 224 -15.05 17.68 12.51
N GLU A 225 -16.20 17.92 13.14
CA GLU A 225 -16.98 16.89 13.83
C GLU A 225 -17.35 15.72 12.90
N ALA A 226 -17.81 16.02 11.68
CA ALA A 226 -18.15 14.97 10.72
C ALA A 226 -16.90 14.21 10.28
N GLN A 227 -15.77 14.89 10.00
CA GLN A 227 -14.55 14.23 9.56
C GLN A 227 -13.94 13.35 10.65
N LEU A 228 -13.88 13.82 11.90
CA LEU A 228 -13.44 13.00 13.05
C LEU A 228 -14.39 11.81 13.28
N SER A 229 -15.70 12.01 13.13
CA SER A 229 -16.68 10.91 13.24
C SER A 229 -16.48 9.86 12.14
N LEU A 230 -16.23 10.29 10.89
CA LEU A 230 -15.94 9.39 9.78
C LEU A 230 -14.61 8.65 9.97
N PHE A 231 -13.64 9.31 10.59
CA PHE A 231 -12.36 8.69 10.93
C PHE A 231 -12.54 7.61 11.99
N GLU A 232 -13.24 7.91 13.08
CA GLU A 232 -13.47 6.96 14.18
C GLU A 232 -14.38 5.79 13.81
N LEU A 233 -15.42 6.03 13.01
CA LEU A 233 -16.38 4.99 12.66
C LEU A 233 -15.94 4.17 11.44
N GLY A 234 -15.30 4.80 10.47
CA GLY A 234 -15.00 4.22 9.16
C GLY A 234 -13.52 4.01 8.87
N GLY A 235 -12.62 4.58 9.68
CA GLY A 235 -11.19 4.62 9.37
C GLY A 235 -10.89 5.44 8.12
N TRP A 236 -11.71 6.45 7.83
CA TRP A 236 -11.49 7.32 6.69
C TRP A 236 -10.65 8.52 7.12
N ILE A 237 -9.39 8.55 6.69
CA ILE A 237 -8.46 9.63 7.05
C ILE A 237 -9.04 10.98 6.56
N PRO A 238 -9.17 11.98 7.45
CA PRO A 238 -9.56 13.33 7.07
C PRO A 238 -8.63 13.91 6.00
N PRO A 239 -9.15 14.67 5.01
CA PRO A 239 -8.32 15.30 3.98
C PRO A 239 -7.53 16.52 4.50
N VAL A 240 -7.63 16.84 5.79
CA VAL A 240 -6.92 17.93 6.46
C VAL A 240 -5.83 17.33 7.35
N PRO A 241 -4.54 17.37 6.95
CA PRO A 241 -3.45 16.71 7.68
C PRO A 241 -3.35 17.13 9.15
N ASP A 242 -3.57 18.41 9.45
CA ASP A 242 -3.52 18.94 10.82
C ASP A 242 -4.56 18.28 11.74
N MET A 243 -5.70 17.84 11.20
CA MET A 243 -6.72 17.13 11.96
C MET A 243 -6.25 15.73 12.38
N VAL A 244 -5.45 15.04 11.56
CA VAL A 244 -4.88 13.73 11.90
C VAL A 244 -3.87 13.86 13.04
N ALA A 245 -3.19 15.00 13.13
CA ALA A 245 -2.18 15.28 14.15
C ALA A 245 -2.75 15.90 15.45
N SER A 246 -4.05 16.20 15.48
CA SER A 246 -4.69 16.92 16.58
C SER A 246 -4.86 16.05 17.83
N ASP A 247 -5.05 16.69 18.98
CA ASP A 247 -5.32 15.98 20.23
C ASP A 247 -6.70 15.30 20.20
N GLU A 248 -7.68 15.88 19.48
CA GLU A 248 -8.99 15.29 19.24
C GLU A 248 -8.86 13.95 18.52
N ALA A 249 -8.05 13.87 17.45
CA ALA A 249 -7.83 12.61 16.74
C ALA A 249 -7.12 11.56 17.60
N LYS A 250 -6.15 11.95 18.44
CA LYS A 250 -5.46 11.05 19.37
C LYS A 250 -6.38 10.50 20.47
N ASN A 251 -7.41 11.26 20.84
CA ASN A 251 -8.38 10.87 21.86
C ASN A 251 -9.53 10.00 21.31
N LEU A 252 -9.53 9.67 20.01
CA LEU A 252 -10.49 8.74 19.42
C LEU A 252 -10.22 7.31 19.89
N ASP A 253 -11.26 6.59 20.30
CA ASP A 253 -11.12 5.27 20.94
C ASP A 253 -10.48 4.22 20.02
N THR A 254 -10.96 4.12 18.77
CA THR A 254 -10.54 3.08 17.83
C THR A 254 -9.28 3.47 17.07
N ILE A 255 -9.26 4.69 16.53
CA ILE A 255 -8.20 5.14 15.62
C ILE A 255 -7.08 5.89 16.33
N GLY A 256 -7.37 6.54 17.46
CA GLY A 256 -6.41 7.36 18.21
C GLY A 256 -5.06 6.70 18.47
N PRO A 257 -4.99 5.40 18.84
CA PRO A 257 -3.71 4.71 19.05
C PRO A 257 -2.80 4.57 17.82
N TYR A 258 -3.31 4.88 16.62
CA TYR A 258 -2.64 4.63 15.34
C TYR A 258 -2.39 5.90 14.52
N VAL A 259 -2.81 7.07 15.00
CA VAL A 259 -2.74 8.32 14.21
C VAL A 259 -1.31 8.72 13.84
N ASP A 260 -0.31 8.43 14.67
CA ASP A 260 1.09 8.74 14.36
C ASP A 260 1.59 7.90 13.17
N SER A 261 1.23 6.61 13.10
CA SER A 261 1.55 5.76 11.95
C SER A 261 0.83 6.20 10.68
N LEU A 262 -0.44 6.62 10.81
CA LEU A 262 -1.24 7.12 9.71
C LEU A 262 -0.72 8.47 9.19
N LYS A 263 -0.23 9.33 10.08
CA LYS A 263 0.43 10.58 9.73
C LYS A 263 1.68 10.32 8.87
N VAL A 264 2.57 9.42 9.32
CA VAL A 264 3.76 9.04 8.54
C VAL A 264 3.35 8.48 7.17
N ALA A 265 2.32 7.63 7.10
CA ALA A 265 1.82 7.14 5.82
C ALA A 265 1.28 8.25 4.90
N GLY A 266 0.57 9.23 5.46
CA GLY A 266 0.03 10.38 4.73
C GLY A 266 1.11 11.35 4.22
N GLU A 267 2.16 11.61 5.01
CA GLU A 267 3.31 12.45 4.62
C GLU A 267 4.14 11.82 3.50
N ASN A 268 4.09 10.48 3.37
CA ASN A 268 4.85 9.70 2.40
C ASN A 268 3.94 9.10 1.30
N ALA A 269 2.86 9.80 0.97
CA ALA A 269 1.87 9.33 0.01
C ALA A 269 2.32 9.55 -1.44
N VAL A 270 2.35 8.49 -2.24
CA VAL A 270 2.73 8.50 -3.66
C VAL A 270 1.49 8.45 -4.53
N PRO A 271 1.21 9.48 -5.37
CA PRO A 271 0.10 9.45 -6.29
C PRO A 271 0.33 8.47 -7.43
N ARG A 272 -0.76 7.82 -7.87
CA ARG A 272 -0.80 7.20 -9.19
C ARG A 272 -0.85 8.29 -10.28
N PRO A 273 -0.45 7.99 -11.54
CA PRO A 273 -0.63 8.91 -12.66
C PRO A 273 -2.06 9.45 -12.78
N VAL A 274 -2.18 10.77 -12.95
CA VAL A 274 -3.43 11.53 -12.96
C VAL A 274 -3.71 12.01 -14.39
N THR A 275 -3.95 11.05 -15.29
CA THR A 275 -4.22 11.32 -16.70
C THR A 275 -5.49 10.62 -17.18
N VAL A 276 -6.08 11.10 -18.27
CA VAL A 276 -7.30 10.51 -18.85
C VAL A 276 -7.08 9.08 -19.37
N VAL A 277 -5.84 8.71 -19.69
CA VAL A 277 -5.46 7.37 -20.13
C VAL A 277 -5.13 6.41 -18.99
N TRP A 278 -5.04 6.88 -17.75
CA TRP A 278 -4.70 6.05 -16.60
C TRP A 278 -5.54 4.76 -16.47
N PRO A 279 -6.87 4.74 -16.71
CA PRO A 279 -7.64 3.50 -16.66
C PRO A 279 -7.10 2.39 -17.58
N GLN A 280 -6.64 2.76 -18.78
CA GLN A 280 -6.06 1.82 -19.74
C GLN A 280 -4.68 1.35 -19.26
N GLN A 281 -3.84 2.27 -18.78
CA GLN A 281 -2.51 1.98 -18.25
C GLN A 281 -2.58 1.06 -17.03
N SER A 282 -3.42 1.40 -16.06
CA SER A 282 -3.71 0.63 -14.86
C SER A 282 -4.11 -0.82 -15.18
N SER A 283 -4.91 -1.03 -16.23
CA SER A 283 -5.29 -2.38 -16.66
C SER A 283 -4.11 -3.20 -17.19
N GLN A 284 -3.18 -2.59 -17.93
CA GLN A 284 -2.00 -3.29 -18.45
C GLN A 284 -0.97 -3.52 -17.34
N ILE A 285 -0.75 -2.53 -16.47
CA ILE A 285 0.14 -2.63 -15.31
C ILE A 285 -0.27 -3.81 -14.42
N SER A 286 -1.52 -3.82 -13.96
CA SER A 286 -2.01 -4.88 -13.06
C SER A 286 -1.94 -6.27 -13.69
N LYS A 287 -2.21 -6.38 -15.00
CA LYS A 287 -2.11 -7.64 -15.75
C LYS A 287 -0.67 -8.17 -15.81
N GLU A 288 0.29 -7.37 -16.24
CA GLU A 288 1.68 -7.83 -16.41
C GLU A 288 2.36 -8.10 -15.07
N VAL A 289 2.12 -7.26 -14.05
CA VAL A 289 2.64 -7.46 -12.69
C VAL A 289 2.07 -8.74 -12.09
N ASN A 290 0.75 -8.90 -12.07
CA ASN A 290 0.11 -10.11 -11.56
C ASN A 290 0.57 -11.36 -12.31
N GLY A 291 0.66 -11.29 -13.64
CA GLY A 291 1.18 -12.39 -14.45
C GLY A 291 2.61 -12.77 -14.08
N SER A 292 3.46 -11.81 -13.71
CA SER A 292 4.80 -12.11 -13.21
C SER A 292 4.81 -12.73 -11.83
N LEU A 293 3.97 -12.23 -10.91
CA LEU A 293 3.83 -12.75 -9.55
C LEU A 293 3.33 -14.21 -9.54
N GLN A 294 2.41 -14.55 -10.45
CA GLN A 294 1.93 -15.93 -10.66
C GLN A 294 2.98 -16.87 -11.29
N GLY A 295 4.11 -16.34 -11.75
CA GLY A 295 5.16 -17.13 -12.40
C GLY A 295 4.95 -17.37 -13.90
N ASN A 296 3.90 -16.80 -14.52
CA ASN A 296 3.63 -16.94 -15.96
C ASN A 296 4.74 -16.29 -16.82
N LYS A 297 5.40 -15.26 -16.30
CA LYS A 297 6.52 -14.55 -16.94
C LYS A 297 7.56 -14.08 -15.92
N GLY A 298 8.83 -13.98 -16.33
CA GLY A 298 9.87 -13.30 -15.55
C GLY A 298 9.63 -11.79 -15.48
N ALA A 299 10.07 -11.13 -14.40
CA ALA A 299 9.81 -9.71 -14.15
C ALA A 299 10.30 -8.80 -15.30
N LYS A 300 11.53 -9.03 -15.79
CA LYS A 300 12.09 -8.29 -16.94
C LYS A 300 11.22 -8.40 -18.20
N LYS A 301 10.70 -9.59 -18.49
CA LYS A 301 9.85 -9.82 -19.67
C LYS A 301 8.48 -9.15 -19.49
N ALA A 302 7.88 -9.26 -18.31
CA ALA A 302 6.60 -8.62 -18.00
C ALA A 302 6.71 -7.09 -18.13
N MET A 303 7.79 -6.49 -17.61
CA MET A 303 8.00 -5.04 -17.72
C MET A 303 8.30 -4.57 -19.14
N SER A 304 9.04 -5.34 -19.95
CA SER A 304 9.23 -5.01 -21.37
C SER A 304 7.94 -5.13 -22.19
N ASP A 305 7.04 -6.06 -21.84
CA ASP A 305 5.72 -6.14 -22.48
C ASP A 305 4.81 -4.99 -22.03
N LEU A 306 4.92 -4.58 -20.77
CA LEU A 306 4.22 -3.43 -20.22
C LEU A 306 4.67 -2.13 -20.90
N GLU A 307 5.97 -1.90 -21.04
CA GLU A 307 6.55 -0.72 -21.72
C GLU A 307 5.93 -0.52 -23.10
N LYS A 308 5.92 -1.56 -23.95
CA LYS A 308 5.28 -1.51 -25.28
C LYS A 308 3.80 -1.16 -25.22
N SER A 309 3.09 -1.67 -24.21
CA SER A 309 1.67 -1.38 -24.03
C SER A 309 1.45 0.07 -23.58
N LEU A 310 2.33 0.60 -22.72
CA LEU A 310 2.31 1.99 -22.29
C LEU A 310 2.67 2.95 -23.42
N GLU A 311 3.68 2.64 -24.24
CA GLU A 311 4.06 3.41 -25.43
C GLU A 311 2.88 3.57 -26.40
N GLN A 312 2.13 2.48 -26.64
CA GLN A 312 0.94 2.50 -27.48
C GLN A 312 -0.17 3.39 -26.90
N ILE A 313 -0.36 3.36 -25.58
CA ILE A 313 -1.37 4.16 -24.90
C ILE A 313 -0.96 5.65 -24.89
N GLU A 314 0.29 5.96 -24.57
CA GLU A 314 0.83 7.33 -24.59
C GLU A 314 0.76 7.94 -26.00
N SER A 315 0.92 7.13 -27.05
CA SER A 315 0.84 7.59 -28.45
C SER A 315 -0.59 7.71 -28.99
N SER A 316 -1.62 7.38 -28.20
CA SER A 316 -3.01 7.29 -28.67
C SER A 316 -3.86 8.54 -28.48
N VAL A 317 -3.30 9.59 -27.87
CA VAL A 317 -3.99 10.84 -27.51
C VAL A 317 -3.32 12.04 -28.15
#